data_AF-A0A9K3M6U8-F1
#
_entry.id   AF-A0A9K3M6U8-F1
#
_cell.length_a   1.000
_cell.length_b   1.000
_cell.length_c   1.000
_cell.angle_alpha   90.00
_cell.angle_beta   90.00
_cell.angle_gamma   90.00
#
_symmetry.space_group_name_H-M   'P 1'
#
loop_
_entity.id
_entity.type
_entity.pdbx_description
1 polymer ?
#
loop_
_entity_poly.entity_id
_entity_poly.type
_entity_poly.pdbx_seq_one_letter_code
_entity_poly.pdbx_strand_id
1 'polypeptide(L)'
;MSKFWASSDGSSEESSTQQDESNDNTKNGAKDTLSQHIPLEFEAEAGRCLACDPNAIWEEIRDKQLFVGVPSIPVTSTFDRRKNSTRLVIISDTHGQHRNVHLPKGDILIRAGDFTKTGEVGTIQDLSRYCEESGFAEIVVIAGNHDMTLDPEYYQRKWQRFHRIPHDCQAAQAAIERNCHYLKDSTWTSLSGLNLYGSPFSPDFFDWAFNRPRGPPIRQVWDKIPSQEELPLDILITHTPPLGRGDLTQEFVRAGCYDLLQSIQTRIKPRVNIFGHIHEGYGTSFDGQTLFVNGSSLDVRFQPIHRPIVVDVSHADKAEPAHIVEPVNTYATTKLELERWCMDRGYNVVTEALKKCDDDDLPLGNDLFKANALSNLLEKLCLHYSKEGQKELRDMLGKLYAESF
;
A
#
# COMPACT_ATOMS: atom_id res chain seq x y z
N MET A 1 31.62 -65.88 12.97
CA MET A 1 31.90 -67.12 12.22
C MET A 1 31.24 -66.93 10.85
N SER A 2 32.05 -66.73 9.80
CA SER A 2 32.21 -67.67 8.66
C SER A 2 30.89 -67.97 7.92
N LYS A 3 30.78 -68.01 6.61
CA LYS A 3 31.66 -67.99 5.43
C LYS A 3 30.62 -67.91 4.27
N PHE A 4 30.76 -67.04 3.27
CA PHE A 4 31.41 -67.33 1.98
C PHE A 4 30.62 -68.25 1.01
N TRP A 5 30.69 -67.86 -0.28
CA TRP A 5 30.45 -68.57 -1.55
C TRP A 5 29.00 -68.60 -2.10
N ALA A 6 28.75 -68.61 -3.41
CA ALA A 6 29.47 -68.26 -4.64
C ALA A 6 28.52 -68.51 -5.84
N SER A 7 28.78 -67.79 -6.95
CA SER A 7 28.67 -68.20 -8.37
C SER A 7 27.35 -68.55 -9.08
N SER A 8 27.23 -67.90 -10.26
CA SER A 8 26.99 -68.42 -11.62
C SER A 8 25.59 -68.71 -12.16
N ASP A 9 25.34 -68.04 -13.30
CA ASP A 9 24.73 -68.46 -14.58
C ASP A 9 23.27 -68.93 -14.68
N GLY A 10 22.57 -68.36 -15.66
CA GLY A 10 21.79 -69.15 -16.63
C GLY A 10 20.27 -68.93 -16.70
N SER A 11 19.84 -68.21 -17.74
CA SER A 11 18.67 -68.44 -18.62
C SER A 11 17.21 -68.55 -18.12
N SER A 12 16.37 -67.86 -18.91
CA SER A 12 15.01 -68.18 -19.41
C SER A 12 13.75 -68.06 -18.54
N GLU A 13 12.77 -67.40 -19.19
CA GLU A 13 11.31 -67.61 -19.18
C GLU A 13 10.40 -66.94 -18.13
N GLU A 14 9.38 -66.30 -18.73
CA GLU A 14 7.98 -66.16 -18.32
C GLU A 14 7.56 -65.50 -17.00
N SER A 15 6.94 -64.34 -17.20
CA SER A 15 5.61 -63.97 -16.71
C SER A 15 5.39 -63.63 -15.23
N SER A 16 4.51 -62.64 -15.08
CA SER A 16 3.68 -62.34 -13.91
C SER A 16 4.30 -61.52 -12.77
N THR A 17 3.82 -60.27 -12.74
CA THR A 17 3.25 -59.55 -11.60
C THR A 17 4.06 -59.29 -10.32
N GLN A 18 3.88 -58.03 -9.92
CA GLN A 18 3.91 -57.45 -8.57
C GLN A 18 5.21 -56.75 -8.16
N GLN A 19 5.09 -55.43 -8.26
CA GLN A 19 5.81 -54.39 -7.55
C GLN A 19 5.78 -54.66 -6.05
N ASP A 20 6.94 -54.60 -5.42
CA ASP A 20 7.20 -53.66 -4.33
C ASP A 20 8.68 -53.76 -3.96
N GLU A 21 9.42 -52.67 -4.09
CA GLU A 21 10.52 -52.41 -3.17
C GLU A 21 10.85 -50.92 -3.12
N SER A 22 11.11 -50.50 -1.88
CA SER A 22 11.40 -49.15 -1.46
C SER A 22 12.91 -48.99 -1.28
N ASN A 23 13.38 -47.76 -1.47
CA ASN A 23 14.62 -47.15 -0.96
C ASN A 23 15.97 -47.82 -1.27
N ASP A 24 16.89 -47.10 -1.91
CA ASP A 24 17.87 -46.29 -1.16
C ASP A 24 18.71 -45.39 -2.09
N ASN A 25 19.15 -44.29 -1.51
CA ASN A 25 20.04 -43.23 -2.00
C ASN A 25 21.34 -43.74 -2.65
N THR A 26 21.83 -43.03 -3.68
CA THR A 26 22.97 -42.11 -3.54
C THR A 26 23.42 -41.43 -4.84
N LYS A 27 23.65 -40.11 -4.71
CA LYS A 27 24.66 -39.25 -5.34
C LYS A 27 24.57 -38.85 -6.82
N ASN A 28 24.51 -37.51 -6.93
CA ASN A 28 25.23 -36.63 -7.85
C ASN A 28 24.80 -36.58 -9.32
N GLY A 29 24.16 -35.46 -9.66
CA GLY A 29 24.08 -34.96 -11.03
C GLY A 29 23.33 -33.65 -11.06
N ALA A 30 24.06 -32.53 -10.93
CA ALA A 30 23.53 -31.22 -11.24
C ALA A 30 22.98 -31.22 -12.69
N LYS A 31 21.68 -30.99 -12.83
CA LYS A 31 21.04 -30.53 -14.07
C LYS A 31 19.86 -29.64 -13.73
N ASP A 32 19.94 -28.42 -14.25
CA ASP A 32 18.86 -27.52 -14.64
C ASP A 32 17.43 -27.98 -14.34
N THR A 33 16.80 -27.33 -13.37
CA THR A 33 15.34 -27.19 -13.38
C THR A 33 15.01 -25.76 -13.74
N LEU A 34 14.97 -25.54 -15.06
CA LEU A 34 14.18 -24.51 -15.70
C LEU A 34 12.81 -24.38 -15.03
N SER A 35 12.42 -23.13 -14.81
CA SER A 35 11.10 -22.67 -14.45
C SER A 35 10.01 -23.42 -15.22
N GLN A 36 9.33 -24.35 -14.56
CA GLN A 36 8.08 -24.89 -15.07
C GLN A 36 6.97 -23.89 -14.73
N HIS A 37 6.72 -22.98 -15.67
CA HIS A 37 5.45 -22.28 -15.75
C HIS A 37 4.34 -23.32 -15.87
N ILE A 38 3.41 -23.32 -14.92
CA ILE A 38 2.12 -24.01 -15.06
C ILE A 38 1.13 -22.92 -15.53
N PRO A 39 0.70 -22.90 -16.80
CA PRO A 39 -0.44 -22.10 -17.20
C PRO A 39 -1.67 -22.78 -16.60
N LEU A 40 -2.33 -22.14 -15.64
CA LEU A 40 -3.68 -22.55 -15.26
C LEU A 40 -4.63 -22.10 -16.38
N GLU A 41 -4.81 -22.96 -17.38
CA GLU A 41 -5.96 -22.88 -18.28
C GLU A 41 -7.19 -23.36 -17.51
N PHE A 42 -8.06 -22.42 -17.12
CA PHE A 42 -9.32 -22.72 -16.44
C PHE A 42 -10.42 -22.93 -17.49
N GLU A 43 -10.81 -24.18 -17.73
CA GLU A 43 -12.02 -24.49 -18.49
C GLU A 43 -13.27 -24.12 -17.67
N ALA A 44 -14.16 -23.36 -18.30
CA ALA A 44 -15.41 -22.89 -17.72
C ALA A 44 -16.46 -23.99 -17.73
N GLU A 45 -16.53 -24.81 -16.67
CA GLU A 45 -17.72 -25.61 -16.39
C GLU A 45 -18.75 -24.82 -15.56
N ALA A 46 -19.95 -24.70 -16.12
CA ALA A 46 -21.20 -24.31 -15.46
C ALA A 46 -21.14 -23.15 -14.44
N GLY A 47 -20.90 -21.92 -14.93
CA GLY A 47 -21.50 -20.72 -14.33
C GLY A 47 -20.87 -20.15 -13.06
N ARG A 48 -19.70 -20.63 -12.61
CA ARG A 48 -18.85 -19.91 -11.63
C ARG A 48 -17.45 -19.74 -12.19
N CYS A 49 -17.17 -18.57 -12.74
CA CYS A 49 -15.79 -18.21 -13.06
C CYS A 49 -15.05 -17.93 -11.74
N LEU A 50 -14.21 -18.85 -11.28
CA LEU A 50 -13.34 -18.66 -10.12
C LEU A 50 -12.47 -17.40 -10.27
N ALA A 51 -12.17 -16.96 -11.50
CA ALA A 51 -11.46 -15.71 -11.78
C ALA A 51 -12.18 -14.44 -11.28
N CYS A 52 -13.46 -14.53 -10.88
CA CYS A 52 -14.25 -13.40 -10.38
C CYS A 52 -14.38 -13.33 -8.86
N ASP A 53 -14.07 -14.39 -8.11
CA ASP A 53 -14.18 -14.40 -6.64
C ASP A 53 -12.79 -14.29 -6.00
N PRO A 54 -12.38 -13.09 -5.56
CA PRO A 54 -11.07 -12.89 -4.95
C PRO A 54 -10.89 -13.66 -3.62
N ASN A 55 -11.96 -13.99 -2.90
CA ASN A 55 -11.84 -14.79 -1.67
C ASN A 55 -11.49 -16.24 -2.00
N ALA A 56 -12.19 -16.83 -2.98
CA ALA A 56 -11.91 -18.20 -3.43
C ALA A 56 -10.48 -18.34 -3.96
N ILE A 57 -10.05 -17.40 -4.82
CA ILE A 57 -8.67 -17.37 -5.33
C ILE A 57 -7.68 -17.26 -4.17
N TRP A 58 -7.95 -16.40 -3.19
CA TRP A 58 -7.07 -16.25 -2.03
C TRP A 58 -6.90 -17.56 -1.26
N GLU A 59 -7.99 -18.27 -0.97
CA GLU A 59 -7.90 -19.57 -0.27
C GLU A 59 -7.04 -20.59 -1.03
N GLU A 60 -7.01 -20.54 -2.36
CA GLU A 60 -6.17 -21.43 -3.17
C GLU A 60 -4.68 -21.05 -3.17
N ILE A 61 -4.36 -19.76 -3.05
CA ILE A 61 -2.97 -19.28 -3.22
C ILE A 61 -2.30 -18.86 -1.91
N ARG A 62 -3.04 -18.63 -0.83
CA ARG A 62 -2.54 -18.05 0.42
C ARG A 62 -1.32 -18.77 1.00
N ASP A 63 -1.29 -20.09 0.93
CA ASP A 63 -0.20 -20.90 1.50
C ASP A 63 1.09 -20.82 0.66
N LYS A 64 0.98 -20.32 -0.58
CA LYS A 64 2.12 -20.06 -1.48
C LYS A 64 2.62 -18.63 -1.38
N GLN A 65 1.90 -17.75 -0.68
CA GLN A 65 2.27 -16.35 -0.54
C GLN A 65 3.26 -16.15 0.60
N LEU A 66 4.30 -15.38 0.33
CA LEU A 66 5.30 -15.03 1.33
C LEU A 66 4.90 -13.75 2.08
N PHE A 67 4.98 -13.84 3.41
CA PHE A 67 4.87 -12.72 4.34
C PHE A 67 6.08 -12.77 5.27
N VAL A 68 7.13 -12.06 4.86
CA VAL A 68 8.36 -11.93 5.66
C VAL A 68 8.34 -10.62 6.44
N GLY A 69 9.24 -10.49 7.42
CA GLY A 69 9.36 -9.28 8.22
C GLY A 69 9.60 -8.05 7.33
N VAL A 70 8.79 -7.00 7.55
CA VAL A 70 8.92 -5.75 6.81
C VAL A 70 10.25 -5.10 7.18
N PRO A 71 11.12 -4.78 6.21
CA PRO A 71 12.37 -4.08 6.49
C PRO A 71 12.06 -2.69 7.06
N SER A 72 12.52 -2.40 8.27
CA SER A 72 12.35 -1.09 8.91
C SER A 72 13.65 -0.55 9.48
N ILE A 73 13.76 0.77 9.56
CA ILE A 73 14.91 1.50 10.11
C ILE A 73 14.37 2.56 11.07
N PRO A 74 14.80 2.57 12.34
CA PRO A 74 14.46 3.64 13.26
C PRO A 74 15.24 4.91 12.90
N VAL A 75 14.56 6.05 12.93
CA VAL A 75 15.21 7.36 12.79
C VAL A 75 16.04 7.63 14.04
N THR A 76 17.35 7.85 13.93
CA THR A 76 18.18 8.10 15.14
C THR A 76 18.08 9.54 15.64
N SER A 77 17.66 10.47 14.78
CA SER A 77 17.34 11.87 15.11
C SER A 77 16.40 12.45 14.06
N THR A 78 15.63 13.50 14.36
CA THR A 78 14.71 14.18 13.40
C THR A 78 15.40 14.83 12.19
N PHE A 79 16.71 14.68 12.06
CA PHE A 79 17.51 15.09 10.90
C PHE A 79 18.16 13.91 10.18
N ASP A 80 17.94 12.69 10.66
CA ASP A 80 18.57 11.49 10.14
C ASP A 80 17.91 11.09 8.81
N ARG A 81 18.64 11.39 7.74
CA ARG A 81 18.34 10.95 6.39
C ARG A 81 19.36 9.89 6.02
N ARG A 82 18.86 8.72 5.62
CA ARG A 82 19.71 7.66 5.09
C ARG A 82 20.46 8.20 3.87
N LYS A 83 21.79 8.19 3.96
CA LYS A 83 22.64 8.68 2.88
C LYS A 83 22.39 7.85 1.62
N ASN A 84 22.32 8.52 0.47
CA ASN A 84 22.05 7.89 -0.83
C ASN A 84 20.70 7.16 -0.89
N SER A 85 19.67 7.66 -0.22
CA SER A 85 18.29 7.21 -0.37
C SER A 85 17.37 8.38 -0.71
N THR A 86 16.25 8.08 -1.37
CA THR A 86 15.10 8.97 -1.49
C THR A 86 14.07 8.60 -0.43
N ARG A 87 13.60 9.60 0.33
CA ARG A 87 12.50 9.44 1.28
C ARG A 87 11.15 9.72 0.63
N LEU A 88 10.33 8.69 0.54
CA LEU A 88 8.95 8.75 0.07
C LEU A 88 8.02 9.02 1.26
N VAL A 89 7.05 9.92 1.08
CA VAL A 89 5.92 10.11 1.99
C VAL A 89 4.66 9.69 1.26
N ILE A 90 3.95 8.71 1.82
CA ILE A 90 2.93 7.95 1.11
C ILE A 90 1.58 8.18 1.79
N ILE A 91 0.60 8.63 1.00
CA ILE A 91 -0.80 8.77 1.41
C ILE A 91 -1.74 8.39 0.27
N SER A 92 -3.00 8.15 0.61
CA SER A 92 -4.08 7.84 -0.33
C SER A 92 -5.45 8.12 0.32
N ASP A 93 -6.51 8.13 -0.47
CA ASP A 93 -7.91 8.06 -0.02
C ASP A 93 -8.31 9.22 0.91
N THR A 94 -7.77 10.41 0.67
CA THR A 94 -8.06 11.57 1.52
C THR A 94 -9.50 12.08 1.40
N HIS A 95 -10.22 11.76 0.30
CA HIS A 95 -11.62 12.13 0.06
C HIS A 95 -11.98 13.60 0.40
N GLY A 96 -11.13 14.52 -0.03
CA GLY A 96 -11.25 15.97 0.21
C GLY A 96 -10.81 16.44 1.61
N GLN A 97 -10.22 15.57 2.42
CA GLN A 97 -9.71 15.87 3.76
C GLN A 97 -8.18 16.00 3.80
N HIS A 98 -7.52 16.27 2.67
CA HIS A 98 -6.07 16.37 2.58
C HIS A 98 -5.47 17.42 3.53
N ARG A 99 -6.21 18.49 3.86
CA ARG A 99 -5.79 19.50 4.85
C ARG A 99 -5.82 19.01 6.30
N ASN A 100 -6.43 17.86 6.57
CA ASN A 100 -6.43 17.21 7.88
C ASN A 100 -5.35 16.11 7.99
N VAL A 101 -4.52 15.94 6.96
CA VAL A 101 -3.40 15.00 6.95
C VAL A 101 -2.11 15.79 7.11
N HIS A 102 -1.35 15.45 8.15
CA HIS A 102 -0.09 16.12 8.46
C HIS A 102 1.07 15.34 7.85
N LEU A 103 1.78 15.96 6.92
CA LEU A 103 2.86 15.31 6.17
C LEU A 103 4.19 15.45 6.91
N PRO A 104 4.91 14.34 7.19
CA PRO A 104 6.32 14.41 7.58
C PRO A 104 7.16 14.96 6.43
N LYS A 105 8.40 15.37 6.73
CA LYS A 105 9.35 15.77 5.69
C LYS A 105 9.79 14.57 4.86
N GLY A 106 9.86 14.76 3.55
CA GLY A 106 10.38 13.78 2.60
C GLY A 106 10.92 14.45 1.34
N ASP A 107 11.31 13.62 0.39
CA ASP A 107 11.81 14.06 -0.92
C ASP A 107 10.71 13.99 -1.98
N ILE A 108 9.91 12.92 -1.97
CA ILE A 108 8.80 12.71 -2.91
C ILE A 108 7.51 12.42 -2.13
N LEU A 109 6.46 13.19 -2.40
CA LEU A 109 5.10 12.88 -1.93
C LEU A 109 4.39 12.01 -2.97
N ILE A 110 3.90 10.84 -2.55
CA ILE A 110 3.13 9.93 -3.40
C ILE A 110 1.68 9.90 -2.92
N ARG A 111 0.74 10.15 -3.84
CA ARG A 111 -0.71 10.03 -3.59
C ARG A 111 -1.33 8.94 -4.47
N ALA A 112 -1.83 7.88 -3.85
CA ALA A 112 -2.37 6.70 -4.55
C ALA A 112 -3.89 6.75 -4.84
N GLY A 113 -4.41 7.95 -5.14
CA GLY A 113 -5.80 8.15 -5.57
C GLY A 113 -6.76 8.60 -4.47
N ASP A 114 -8.03 8.71 -4.86
CA ASP A 114 -9.19 9.07 -4.05
C ASP A 114 -9.00 10.32 -3.20
N PHE A 115 -8.50 11.37 -3.84
CA PHE A 115 -8.37 12.67 -3.19
C PHE A 115 -9.63 13.52 -3.25
N THR A 116 -10.61 13.13 -4.06
CA THR A 116 -11.96 13.69 -4.07
C THR A 116 -13.00 12.70 -3.56
N LYS A 117 -14.25 13.15 -3.40
CA LYS A 117 -15.38 12.25 -3.14
C LYS A 117 -16.08 11.84 -4.42
N THR A 118 -16.21 12.77 -5.35
CA THR A 118 -16.87 12.51 -6.63
C THR A 118 -16.27 13.34 -7.77
N GLY A 119 -14.97 13.63 -7.73
CA GLY A 119 -14.27 14.35 -8.82
C GLY A 119 -14.53 15.86 -8.84
N GLU A 120 -14.89 16.48 -7.73
CA GLU A 120 -15.19 17.91 -7.67
C GLU A 120 -13.96 18.76 -8.04
N VAL A 121 -14.04 19.55 -9.13
CA VAL A 121 -12.90 20.37 -9.62
C VAL A 121 -12.34 21.31 -8.54
N GLY A 122 -13.21 21.87 -7.69
CA GLY A 122 -12.78 22.73 -6.59
C GLY A 122 -11.91 22.00 -5.56
N THR A 123 -12.20 20.73 -5.29
CA THR A 123 -11.38 19.88 -4.41
C THR A 123 -10.03 19.58 -5.05
N ILE A 124 -9.98 19.35 -6.36
CA ILE A 124 -8.74 19.12 -7.11
C ILE A 124 -7.86 20.38 -7.13
N GLN A 125 -8.48 21.55 -7.31
CA GLN A 125 -7.78 22.84 -7.22
C GLN A 125 -7.25 23.10 -5.80
N ASP A 126 -8.00 22.72 -4.77
CA ASP A 126 -7.54 22.84 -3.39
C ASP A 126 -6.40 21.88 -3.08
N LEU A 127 -6.47 20.65 -3.59
CA LEU A 127 -5.36 19.70 -3.52
C LEU A 127 -4.12 20.26 -4.19
N SER A 128 -4.25 20.79 -5.41
CA SER A 128 -3.13 21.38 -6.16
C SER A 128 -2.44 22.50 -5.37
N ARG A 129 -3.20 23.37 -4.68
CA ARG A 129 -2.65 24.38 -3.78
C ARG A 129 -1.99 23.77 -2.54
N TYR A 130 -2.63 22.79 -1.92
CA TYR A 130 -2.07 22.09 -0.77
C TYR A 130 -0.73 21.39 -1.11
N CYS A 131 -0.62 20.83 -2.31
CA CYS A 131 0.61 20.27 -2.86
C CYS A 131 1.71 21.33 -2.98
N GLU A 132 1.40 22.51 -3.52
CA GLU A 132 2.34 23.65 -3.56
C GLU A 132 2.76 24.11 -2.15
N GLU A 133 1.81 24.18 -1.21
CA GLU A 133 2.04 24.56 0.19
C GLU A 133 2.88 23.53 0.97
N SER A 134 2.89 22.26 0.53
CA SER A 134 3.55 21.15 1.25
C SER A 134 5.08 21.24 1.25
N GLY A 135 5.68 21.97 0.31
CA GLY A 135 7.13 22.15 0.20
C GLY A 135 7.90 20.93 -0.33
N PHE A 136 7.23 19.88 -0.81
CA PHE A 136 7.88 18.77 -1.50
C PHE A 136 8.41 19.22 -2.86
N ALA A 137 9.62 18.78 -3.21
CA ALA A 137 10.22 19.09 -4.50
C ALA A 137 9.56 18.31 -5.66
N GLU A 138 9.08 17.09 -5.38
CA GLU A 138 8.36 16.26 -6.33
C GLU A 138 7.09 15.68 -5.68
N ILE A 139 5.99 15.74 -6.42
CA ILE A 139 4.70 15.21 -5.99
C ILE A 139 4.15 14.35 -7.12
N VAL A 140 3.97 13.06 -6.88
CA VAL A 140 3.46 12.10 -7.86
C VAL A 140 2.07 11.65 -7.43
N VAL A 141 1.11 11.74 -8.34
CA VAL A 141 -0.30 11.47 -8.04
C VAL A 141 -0.88 10.55 -9.11
N ILE A 142 -1.63 9.54 -8.69
CA ILE A 142 -2.59 8.84 -9.56
C ILE A 142 -4.01 9.18 -9.12
N ALA A 143 -4.99 8.94 -9.99
CA ALA A 143 -6.40 9.01 -9.63
C ALA A 143 -6.84 7.71 -8.91
N GLY A 144 -7.94 7.78 -8.19
CA GLY A 144 -8.71 6.62 -7.76
C GLY A 144 -10.13 6.61 -8.32
N ASN A 145 -10.97 5.68 -7.86
CA ASN A 145 -12.32 5.50 -8.39
C ASN A 145 -13.30 6.64 -8.03
N HIS A 146 -12.97 7.47 -7.04
CA HIS A 146 -13.72 8.67 -6.66
C HIS A 146 -13.32 9.92 -7.46
N ASP A 147 -12.14 9.92 -8.10
CA ASP A 147 -11.62 11.05 -8.90
C ASP A 147 -12.20 11.08 -10.33
N MET A 148 -13.52 10.89 -10.43
CA MET A 148 -14.22 10.55 -11.67
C MET A 148 -14.06 11.55 -12.80
N THR A 149 -13.79 12.84 -12.54
CA THR A 149 -13.56 13.84 -13.59
C THR A 149 -12.24 13.62 -14.33
N LEU A 150 -11.35 12.78 -13.81
CA LEU A 150 -10.11 12.32 -14.47
C LEU A 150 -10.32 11.04 -15.31
N ASP A 151 -11.54 10.49 -15.31
CA ASP A 151 -12.05 9.49 -16.27
C ASP A 151 -13.17 10.13 -17.12
N PRO A 152 -12.84 10.93 -18.15
CA PRO A 152 -13.84 11.68 -18.90
C PRO A 152 -14.91 10.80 -19.55
N GLU A 153 -14.53 9.59 -19.99
CA GLU A 153 -15.46 8.64 -20.60
C GLU A 153 -16.50 8.15 -19.58
N TYR A 154 -16.07 7.77 -18.38
CA TYR A 154 -16.98 7.40 -17.31
C TYR A 154 -17.83 8.60 -16.87
N TYR A 155 -17.19 9.76 -16.65
CA TYR A 155 -17.85 10.96 -16.16
C TYR A 155 -18.97 11.41 -17.10
N GLN A 156 -18.72 11.46 -18.41
CA GLN A 156 -19.72 11.85 -19.40
C GLN A 156 -21.00 10.99 -19.33
N ARG A 157 -20.88 9.71 -19.00
CA ARG A 157 -22.01 8.78 -18.89
C ARG A 157 -22.71 8.79 -17.53
N LYS A 158 -22.00 9.18 -16.46
CA LYS A 158 -22.42 8.92 -15.07
C LYS A 158 -22.49 10.17 -14.19
N TRP A 159 -22.08 11.34 -14.66
CA TRP A 159 -22.02 12.55 -13.83
C TRP A 159 -23.35 12.88 -13.15
N GLN A 160 -24.50 12.65 -13.79
CA GLN A 160 -25.82 12.94 -13.22
C GLN A 160 -26.11 12.15 -11.94
N ARG A 161 -25.42 11.04 -11.69
CA ARG A 161 -25.55 10.25 -10.46
C ARG A 161 -24.99 11.00 -9.24
N PHE A 162 -24.06 11.94 -9.46
CA PHE A 162 -23.28 12.58 -8.40
C PHE A 162 -23.42 14.10 -8.39
N HIS A 163 -23.65 14.71 -9.55
CA HIS A 163 -23.61 16.16 -9.74
C HIS A 163 -24.89 16.71 -10.36
N ARG A 164 -25.29 17.90 -9.92
CA ARG A 164 -26.43 18.64 -10.52
C ARG A 164 -26.05 19.32 -11.83
N ILE A 165 -24.78 19.70 -11.97
CA ILE A 165 -24.19 20.38 -13.13
C ILE A 165 -22.87 19.65 -13.43
N PRO A 166 -22.57 19.29 -14.68
CA PRO A 166 -21.34 18.60 -15.00
C PRO A 166 -20.13 19.49 -14.74
N HIS A 167 -19.08 18.91 -14.18
CA HIS A 167 -17.77 19.52 -14.07
C HIS A 167 -16.99 19.43 -15.39
N ASP A 168 -16.04 20.35 -15.56
CA ASP A 168 -15.10 20.32 -16.68
C ASP A 168 -13.93 19.37 -16.37
N CYS A 169 -13.88 18.24 -17.07
CA CYS A 169 -12.81 17.25 -16.96
C CYS A 169 -11.45 17.79 -17.39
N GLN A 170 -11.38 18.70 -18.37
CA GLN A 170 -10.12 19.30 -18.79
C GLN A 170 -9.60 20.25 -17.71
N ALA A 171 -10.48 21.03 -17.10
CA ALA A 171 -10.13 21.87 -15.96
C ALA A 171 -9.68 21.04 -14.74
N ALA A 172 -10.29 19.88 -14.49
CA ALA A 172 -9.86 18.95 -13.45
C ALA A 172 -8.42 18.47 -13.68
N GLN A 173 -8.13 17.98 -14.90
CA GLN A 173 -6.81 17.47 -15.25
C GLN A 173 -5.74 18.57 -15.22
N ALA A 174 -6.02 19.73 -15.81
CA ALA A 174 -5.11 20.87 -15.78
C ALA A 174 -4.83 21.36 -14.34
N ALA A 175 -5.83 21.29 -13.44
CA ALA A 175 -5.63 21.68 -12.05
C ALA A 175 -4.66 20.74 -11.31
N ILE A 176 -4.76 19.43 -11.49
CA ILE A 176 -3.86 18.49 -10.82
C ILE A 176 -2.44 18.54 -11.40
N GLU A 177 -2.31 18.62 -12.73
CA GLU A 177 -1.02 18.67 -13.44
C GLU A 177 -0.24 19.97 -13.19
N ARG A 178 -0.88 21.01 -12.66
CA ARG A 178 -0.24 22.30 -12.36
C ARG A 178 0.91 22.18 -11.35
N ASN A 179 0.70 21.38 -10.30
CA ASN A 179 1.62 21.28 -9.16
C ASN A 179 2.03 19.83 -8.84
N CYS A 180 1.58 18.86 -9.66
CA CYS A 180 1.83 17.44 -9.45
C CYS A 180 2.18 16.74 -10.78
N HIS A 181 3.01 15.70 -10.70
CA HIS A 181 3.17 14.71 -11.77
C HIS A 181 2.00 13.73 -11.70
N TYR A 182 0.95 14.02 -12.48
CA TYR A 182 -0.20 13.13 -12.60
C TYR A 182 0.13 11.96 -13.54
N LEU A 183 -0.01 10.72 -13.07
CA LEU A 183 0.23 9.51 -13.84
C LEU A 183 -1.07 8.76 -14.12
N LYS A 184 -1.25 8.35 -15.38
CA LYS A 184 -2.37 7.54 -15.85
C LYS A 184 -1.87 6.57 -16.92
N ASP A 185 -1.55 5.36 -16.48
CA ASP A 185 -0.87 4.34 -17.30
C ASP A 185 0.42 4.88 -17.94
N SER A 186 1.23 5.56 -17.13
CA SER A 186 2.42 6.27 -17.59
C SER A 186 3.58 6.16 -16.61
N THR A 187 4.79 6.30 -17.13
CA THR A 187 6.03 6.30 -16.35
C THR A 187 6.46 7.72 -15.95
N TRP A 188 7.24 7.81 -14.88
CA TRP A 188 7.96 9.01 -14.47
C TRP A 188 9.33 8.61 -13.93
N THR A 189 10.37 9.39 -14.22
CA THR A 189 11.68 9.23 -13.58
C THR A 189 11.88 10.42 -12.65
N SER A 190 12.07 10.16 -11.36
CA SER A 190 12.24 11.22 -10.36
C SER A 190 13.54 12.00 -10.59
N LEU A 191 13.65 13.18 -9.96
CA LEU A 191 14.90 13.95 -9.93
C LEU A 191 16.06 13.15 -9.31
N SER A 192 15.74 12.20 -8.42
CA SER A 192 16.69 11.27 -7.81
C SER A 192 16.97 10.01 -8.66
N GLY A 193 16.37 9.90 -9.85
CA GLY A 193 16.61 8.82 -10.81
C GLY A 193 15.88 7.51 -10.53
N LEU A 194 14.85 7.53 -9.67
CA LEU A 194 13.97 6.37 -9.46
C LEU A 194 12.95 6.29 -10.59
N ASN A 195 12.65 5.09 -11.05
CA ASN A 195 11.62 4.86 -12.06
C ASN A 195 10.28 4.51 -11.41
N LEU A 196 9.25 5.27 -11.76
CA LEU A 196 7.89 5.13 -11.26
C LEU A 196 6.94 4.78 -12.41
N TYR A 197 5.90 3.99 -12.11
CA TYR A 197 4.74 3.80 -12.98
C TYR A 197 3.47 4.01 -12.17
N GLY A 198 2.49 4.70 -12.74
CA GLY A 198 1.21 4.98 -12.08
C GLY A 198 -0.01 4.53 -12.88
N SER A 199 -0.95 3.83 -12.24
CA SER A 199 -2.23 3.45 -12.85
C SER A 199 -3.42 3.62 -11.89
N PRO A 200 -4.51 4.29 -12.31
CA PRO A 200 -5.68 4.51 -11.46
C PRO A 200 -6.68 3.34 -11.48
N PHE A 201 -6.48 2.34 -12.33
CA PHE A 201 -7.47 1.29 -12.56
C PHE A 201 -7.63 0.35 -11.36
N SER A 202 -8.83 -0.18 -11.21
CA SER A 202 -9.17 -1.20 -10.22
C SER A 202 -10.15 -2.23 -10.81
N PRO A 203 -10.17 -3.46 -10.29
CA PRO A 203 -11.27 -4.38 -10.57
C PRO A 203 -12.62 -3.76 -10.20
N ASP A 204 -13.69 -4.21 -10.84
CA ASP A 204 -15.06 -3.82 -10.48
C ASP A 204 -15.27 -3.92 -8.96
N PHE A 205 -15.54 -2.76 -8.36
CA PHE A 205 -15.85 -2.60 -6.95
C PHE A 205 -16.95 -1.54 -6.89
N PHE A 206 -18.17 -2.01 -7.14
CA PHE A 206 -19.32 -1.18 -7.55
C PHE A 206 -19.15 -0.54 -8.94
N ASP A 207 -20.04 0.37 -9.32
CA ASP A 207 -20.01 1.13 -10.58
C ASP A 207 -19.36 2.49 -10.31
N TRP A 208 -18.02 2.54 -10.32
CA TRP A 208 -17.21 3.76 -10.17
C TRP A 208 -16.24 3.97 -11.35
N ALA A 209 -15.60 5.14 -11.37
CA ALA A 209 -14.61 5.46 -12.40
C ALA A 209 -13.42 4.51 -12.34
N PHE A 210 -12.73 4.33 -13.47
CA PHE A 210 -11.54 3.48 -13.58
C PHE A 210 -11.74 2.00 -13.19
N ASN A 211 -12.99 1.53 -13.05
CA ASN A 211 -13.25 0.10 -12.86
C ASN A 211 -13.12 -0.68 -14.17
N ARG A 212 -12.61 -1.90 -14.08
CA ARG A 212 -12.62 -2.91 -15.15
C ARG A 212 -13.02 -4.27 -14.58
N PRO A 213 -13.73 -5.11 -15.35
CA PRO A 213 -14.03 -6.46 -14.91
C PRO A 213 -12.76 -7.27 -14.60
N ARG A 214 -12.84 -8.12 -13.57
CA ARG A 214 -11.79 -9.09 -13.23
C ARG A 214 -11.48 -10.02 -14.40
N GLY A 215 -10.26 -10.57 -14.43
CA GLY A 215 -9.79 -11.42 -15.51
C GLY A 215 -9.24 -10.61 -16.71
N PRO A 216 -9.49 -11.04 -17.96
CA PRO A 216 -8.84 -10.45 -19.13
C PRO A 216 -8.90 -8.91 -19.24
N PRO A 217 -10.03 -8.22 -18.94
CA PRO A 217 -10.09 -6.76 -19.09
C PRO A 217 -9.15 -5.99 -18.16
N ILE A 218 -9.09 -6.34 -16.87
CA ILE A 218 -8.14 -5.70 -15.94
C ILE A 218 -6.71 -6.17 -16.20
N ARG A 219 -6.51 -7.44 -16.60
CA ARG A 219 -5.17 -7.95 -16.99
C ARG A 219 -4.54 -7.15 -18.12
N GLN A 220 -5.32 -6.79 -19.14
CA GLN A 220 -4.84 -5.94 -20.24
C GLN A 220 -4.36 -4.56 -19.79
N VAL A 221 -4.82 -4.05 -18.65
CA VAL A 221 -4.26 -2.83 -18.06
C VAL A 221 -2.85 -3.10 -17.54
N TRP A 222 -2.68 -4.19 -16.78
CA TRP A 222 -1.39 -4.56 -16.18
C TRP A 222 -0.35 -5.01 -17.19
N ASP A 223 -0.77 -5.61 -18.31
CA ASP A 223 0.11 -6.00 -19.41
C ASP A 223 0.81 -4.81 -20.08
N LYS A 224 0.31 -3.58 -19.91
CA LYS A 224 0.97 -2.35 -20.41
C LYS A 224 2.13 -1.87 -19.53
N ILE A 225 2.20 -2.32 -18.28
CA ILE A 225 3.28 -1.95 -17.38
C ILE A 225 4.55 -2.60 -17.91
N PRO A 226 5.67 -1.88 -18.07
CA PRO A 226 6.92 -2.48 -18.53
C PRO A 226 7.38 -3.65 -17.65
N SER A 227 8.01 -4.65 -18.27
CA SER A 227 8.69 -5.70 -17.51
C SER A 227 9.94 -5.17 -16.81
N GLN A 228 10.44 -5.92 -15.82
CA GLN A 228 11.71 -5.61 -15.13
C GLN A 228 12.89 -5.51 -16.12
N GLU A 229 12.85 -6.26 -17.22
CA GLU A 229 13.90 -6.28 -18.25
C GLU A 229 13.82 -5.05 -19.19
N GLU A 230 12.61 -4.55 -19.46
CA GLU A 230 12.36 -3.39 -20.32
C GLU A 230 12.65 -2.08 -19.59
N LEU A 231 12.12 -1.94 -18.38
CA LEU A 231 12.34 -0.78 -17.52
C LEU A 231 12.30 -1.25 -16.06
N PRO A 232 13.46 -1.33 -15.37
CA PRO A 232 13.50 -1.65 -13.95
C PRO A 232 12.76 -0.58 -13.16
N LEU A 233 11.54 -0.89 -12.74
CA LEU A 233 10.69 -0.02 -11.93
C LEU A 233 11.11 -0.10 -10.47
N ASP A 234 11.35 1.05 -9.85
CA ASP A 234 11.58 1.14 -8.41
C ASP A 234 10.23 1.20 -7.66
N ILE A 235 9.25 1.92 -8.21
CA ILE A 235 7.98 2.22 -7.54
C ILE A 235 6.82 1.97 -8.51
N LEU A 236 5.88 1.11 -8.12
CA LEU A 236 4.60 0.93 -8.80
C LEU A 236 3.49 1.54 -7.95
N ILE A 237 2.75 2.50 -8.50
CA ILE A 237 1.62 3.15 -7.84
C ILE A 237 0.32 2.67 -8.51
N THR A 238 -0.52 1.97 -7.77
CA THR A 238 -1.84 1.51 -8.23
C THR A 238 -2.90 1.97 -7.25
N HIS A 239 -4.12 2.28 -7.69
CA HIS A 239 -5.15 2.62 -6.72
C HIS A 239 -5.62 1.37 -5.95
N THR A 240 -5.88 0.27 -6.67
CA THR A 240 -6.25 -1.01 -6.08
C THR A 240 -5.06 -1.71 -5.40
N PRO A 241 -5.30 -2.43 -4.28
CA PRO A 241 -4.33 -3.39 -3.76
C PRO A 241 -4.20 -4.61 -4.68
N PRO A 242 -3.02 -5.27 -4.73
CA PRO A 242 -2.91 -6.63 -5.19
C PRO A 242 -3.57 -7.61 -4.19
N LEU A 243 -4.07 -8.75 -4.70
CA LEU A 243 -4.76 -9.73 -3.87
C LEU A 243 -3.90 -10.18 -2.67
N GLY A 244 -4.49 -10.20 -1.48
CA GLY A 244 -3.81 -10.61 -0.24
C GLY A 244 -2.93 -9.57 0.43
N ARG A 245 -2.76 -8.39 -0.17
CA ARG A 245 -1.88 -7.33 0.35
C ARG A 245 -2.72 -6.13 0.77
N GLY A 246 -3.13 -6.09 2.04
CA GLY A 246 -3.93 -4.97 2.59
C GLY A 246 -5.27 -4.79 1.87
N ASP A 247 -5.94 -5.89 1.51
CA ASP A 247 -7.07 -5.91 0.58
C ASP A 247 -8.38 -6.45 1.17
N LEU A 248 -8.38 -6.83 2.45
CA LEU A 248 -9.52 -7.41 3.14
C LEU A 248 -10.37 -6.30 3.78
N THR A 249 -11.66 -6.25 3.43
CA THR A 249 -12.62 -5.30 4.02
C THR A 249 -13.15 -5.79 5.37
N GLN A 250 -13.86 -4.93 6.09
CA GLN A 250 -14.56 -5.28 7.34
C GLN A 250 -15.64 -6.37 7.17
N GLU A 251 -16.19 -6.52 5.97
CA GLU A 251 -17.16 -7.58 5.64
C GLU A 251 -16.48 -8.91 5.26
N PHE A 252 -15.17 -9.04 5.48
CA PHE A 252 -14.37 -10.21 5.11
C PHE A 252 -14.38 -10.51 3.61
N VAL A 253 -14.57 -9.47 2.79
CA VAL A 253 -14.48 -9.56 1.33
C VAL A 253 -13.13 -9.00 0.89
N ARG A 254 -12.43 -9.73 0.03
CA ARG A 254 -11.23 -9.21 -0.62
C ARG A 254 -11.57 -8.35 -1.81
N ALA A 255 -10.96 -7.17 -1.90
CA ALA A 255 -11.06 -6.31 -3.07
C ALA A 255 -9.83 -6.41 -4.00
N GLY A 256 -8.75 -7.03 -3.54
CA GLY A 256 -7.47 -7.03 -4.25
C GLY A 256 -7.50 -7.73 -5.60
N CYS A 257 -6.59 -7.32 -6.48
CA CYS A 257 -6.51 -7.83 -7.85
C CYS A 257 -5.49 -8.98 -7.96
N TYR A 258 -5.95 -10.17 -8.38
CA TYR A 258 -5.08 -11.33 -8.60
C TYR A 258 -4.11 -11.11 -9.78
N ASP A 259 -4.61 -10.60 -10.92
CA ASP A 259 -3.77 -10.33 -12.10
C ASP A 259 -2.67 -9.29 -11.81
N LEU A 260 -2.95 -8.33 -10.92
CA LEU A 260 -1.95 -7.37 -10.45
C LEU A 260 -0.88 -8.05 -9.59
N LEU A 261 -1.29 -8.88 -8.62
CA LEU A 261 -0.36 -9.66 -7.79
C LEU A 261 0.57 -10.52 -8.66
N GLN A 262 0.00 -11.25 -9.62
CA GLN A 262 0.74 -12.08 -10.57
C GLN A 262 1.73 -11.24 -11.40
N SER A 263 1.28 -10.10 -11.92
CA SER A 263 2.15 -9.21 -12.71
C SER A 263 3.32 -8.67 -11.87
N ILE A 264 3.06 -8.26 -10.63
CA ILE A 264 4.08 -7.80 -9.68
C ILE A 264 5.11 -8.89 -9.43
N GLN A 265 4.67 -10.10 -9.07
CA GLN A 265 5.57 -11.16 -8.63
C GLN A 265 6.36 -11.81 -9.77
N THR A 266 5.80 -11.87 -10.98
CA THR A 266 6.40 -12.61 -12.10
C THR A 266 7.16 -11.74 -13.08
N ARG A 267 6.73 -10.49 -13.29
CA ARG A 267 7.18 -9.69 -14.43
C ARG A 267 7.67 -8.28 -14.07
N ILE A 268 6.95 -7.55 -13.22
CA ILE A 268 7.23 -6.14 -12.93
C ILE A 268 8.29 -6.01 -11.83
N LYS A 269 8.12 -6.77 -10.74
CA LYS A 269 9.04 -6.87 -9.59
C LYS A 269 9.55 -5.51 -9.08
N PRO A 270 8.66 -4.54 -8.78
CA PRO A 270 9.06 -3.25 -8.25
C PRO A 270 9.62 -3.41 -6.83
N ARG A 271 10.42 -2.45 -6.38
CA ARG A 271 10.91 -2.45 -4.99
C ARG A 271 9.80 -2.06 -4.02
N VAL A 272 8.89 -1.20 -4.45
CA VAL A 272 7.70 -0.79 -3.69
C VAL A 272 6.47 -0.81 -4.58
N ASN A 273 5.37 -1.42 -4.11
CA ASN A 273 4.04 -1.19 -4.65
C ASN A 273 3.20 -0.39 -3.64
N ILE A 274 2.73 0.77 -4.07
CA ILE A 274 2.00 1.76 -3.27
C ILE A 274 0.57 1.82 -3.76
N PHE A 275 -0.38 1.72 -2.83
CA PHE A 275 -1.82 1.72 -3.13
C PHE A 275 -2.66 2.23 -1.97
N GLY A 276 -3.97 2.22 -2.16
CA GLY A 276 -4.98 2.65 -1.19
C GLY A 276 -6.26 1.84 -1.33
N HIS A 277 -7.39 2.52 -1.52
CA HIS A 277 -8.73 2.00 -1.82
C HIS A 277 -9.41 1.25 -0.66
N ILE A 278 -8.69 0.36 0.03
CA ILE A 278 -9.22 -0.43 1.14
C ILE A 278 -8.67 0.15 2.44
N HIS A 279 -9.48 0.99 3.08
CA HIS A 279 -9.11 1.76 4.27
C HIS A 279 -8.65 0.88 5.43
N GLU A 280 -9.35 -0.24 5.64
CA GLU A 280 -9.06 -1.25 6.65
C GLU A 280 -7.70 -1.91 6.45
N GLY A 281 -7.23 -1.94 5.21
CA GLY A 281 -5.98 -2.56 4.82
C GLY A 281 -4.75 -1.68 5.05
N TYR A 282 -4.91 -0.48 5.61
CA TYR A 282 -3.81 0.43 5.93
C TYR A 282 -2.66 -0.30 6.62
N GLY A 283 -1.45 -0.05 6.13
CA GLY A 283 -0.23 -0.66 6.65
C GLY A 283 0.62 -1.28 5.54
N THR A 284 1.46 -2.24 5.93
CA THR A 284 2.52 -2.75 5.05
C THR A 284 2.69 -4.25 5.13
N SER A 285 3.14 -4.85 4.03
CA SER A 285 3.62 -6.22 4.01
C SER A 285 4.81 -6.37 3.06
N PHE A 286 5.60 -7.43 3.23
CA PHE A 286 6.77 -7.69 2.39
C PHE A 286 6.78 -9.16 1.97
N ASP A 287 7.08 -9.43 0.70
CA ASP A 287 7.15 -10.80 0.16
C ASP A 287 8.57 -11.31 -0.06
N GLY A 288 9.58 -10.55 0.37
CA GLY A 288 11.00 -10.84 0.17
C GLY A 288 11.60 -10.08 -1.01
N GLN A 289 10.76 -9.47 -1.87
CA GLN A 289 11.18 -8.67 -3.01
C GLN A 289 10.50 -7.30 -3.05
N THR A 290 9.16 -7.27 -2.98
CA THR A 290 8.35 -6.06 -3.10
C THR A 290 7.81 -5.66 -1.73
N LEU A 291 8.04 -4.41 -1.33
CA LEU A 291 7.35 -3.78 -0.21
C LEU A 291 5.97 -3.29 -0.66
N PHE A 292 4.90 -3.84 -0.08
CA PHE A 292 3.53 -3.42 -0.35
C PHE A 292 3.08 -2.43 0.71
N VAL A 293 2.59 -1.26 0.28
CA VAL A 293 2.20 -0.15 1.15
C VAL A 293 0.79 0.29 0.82
N ASN A 294 -0.15 0.02 1.74
CA ASN A 294 -1.48 0.63 1.72
C ASN A 294 -1.43 1.95 2.50
N GLY A 295 -1.43 3.07 1.78
CA GLY A 295 -1.34 4.42 2.32
C GLY A 295 -2.68 5.09 2.63
N SER A 296 -3.79 4.34 2.72
CA SER A 296 -5.12 4.91 2.99
C SER A 296 -5.11 5.79 4.24
N SER A 297 -5.41 7.09 4.09
CA SER A 297 -5.34 8.05 5.19
C SER A 297 -6.55 8.04 6.11
N LEU A 298 -7.67 7.47 5.65
CA LEU A 298 -8.91 7.41 6.40
C LEU A 298 -9.21 6.00 6.91
N ASP A 299 -9.99 5.91 8.00
CA ASP A 299 -10.66 4.67 8.40
C ASP A 299 -11.99 4.46 7.63
N VAL A 300 -12.68 3.36 7.90
CA VAL A 300 -13.99 3.04 7.32
C VAL A 300 -15.09 4.06 7.67
N ARG A 301 -14.87 4.87 8.71
CA ARG A 301 -15.78 5.96 9.11
C ARG A 301 -15.34 7.30 8.54
N PHE A 302 -14.43 7.27 7.55
CA PHE A 302 -13.87 8.44 6.89
C PHE A 302 -13.19 9.41 7.86
N GLN A 303 -12.62 8.92 8.97
CA GLN A 303 -11.84 9.73 9.90
C GLN A 303 -10.36 9.72 9.50
N PRO A 304 -9.68 10.88 9.42
CA PRO A 304 -8.26 10.96 9.06
C PRO A 304 -7.39 10.56 10.25
N ILE A 305 -7.29 9.25 10.49
CA ILE A 305 -6.57 8.70 11.64
C ILE A 305 -5.31 7.94 11.24
N HIS A 306 -5.24 7.44 10.00
CA HIS A 306 -4.06 6.74 9.51
C HIS A 306 -2.99 7.75 9.15
N ARG A 307 -1.75 7.41 9.50
CA ARG A 307 -0.61 8.31 9.33
C ARG A 307 0.01 8.12 7.94
N PRO A 308 0.66 9.14 7.38
CA PRO A 308 1.48 8.94 6.20
C PRO A 308 2.54 7.87 6.46
N ILE A 309 2.70 6.93 5.55
CA ILE A 309 3.76 5.91 5.65
C ILE A 309 5.02 6.48 5.00
N VAL A 310 6.16 6.37 5.69
CA VAL A 310 7.44 6.90 5.21
C VAL A 310 8.36 5.75 4.82
N VAL A 311 8.92 5.82 3.62
CA VAL A 311 9.75 4.76 3.05
C VAL A 311 11.04 5.35 2.49
N ASP A 312 12.19 4.78 2.85
CA ASP A 312 13.48 5.11 2.22
C ASP A 312 13.80 4.08 1.13
N VAL A 313 14.06 4.58 -0.09
CA VAL A 313 14.48 3.78 -1.25
C VAL A 313 15.94 4.09 -1.57
N SER A 314 16.81 3.10 -1.42
CA SER A 314 18.27 3.23 -1.61
C SER A 314 18.64 3.38 -3.09
N HIS A 315 19.54 4.33 -3.38
CA HIS A 315 20.20 4.47 -4.68
C HIS A 315 21.50 3.67 -4.78
N ALA A 316 22.08 3.30 -3.63
CA ALA A 316 23.38 2.66 -3.57
C ALA A 316 23.34 1.21 -4.06
N ASP A 317 22.23 0.52 -3.79
CA ASP A 317 21.99 -0.84 -4.23
C ASP A 317 20.51 -0.99 -4.64
N LYS A 318 20.28 -1.30 -5.92
CA LYS A 318 18.93 -1.53 -6.46
C LYS A 318 18.36 -2.90 -6.07
N ALA A 319 19.20 -3.83 -5.63
CA ALA A 319 18.76 -5.11 -5.07
C ALA A 319 18.31 -4.98 -3.62
N GLU A 320 18.69 -3.88 -2.95
CA GLU A 320 18.26 -3.62 -1.58
C GLU A 320 16.76 -3.29 -1.54
N PRO A 321 15.98 -3.94 -0.65
CA PRO A 321 14.57 -3.61 -0.49
C PRO A 321 14.39 -2.17 0.00
N ALA A 322 13.21 -1.62 -0.25
CA ALA A 322 12.81 -0.38 0.39
C ALA A 322 12.56 -0.63 1.89
N HIS A 323 12.79 0.40 2.71
CA HIS A 323 12.68 0.28 4.16
C HIS A 323 11.64 1.25 4.70
N ILE A 324 10.80 0.76 5.61
CA ILE A 324 9.94 1.63 6.41
C ILE A 324 10.80 2.45 7.36
N VAL A 325 10.53 3.74 7.39
CA VAL A 325 11.16 4.67 8.33
C VAL A 325 10.23 4.77 9.54
N GLU A 326 10.72 4.41 10.72
CA GLU A 326 9.94 4.51 11.95
C GLU A 326 10.16 5.88 12.62
N PRO A 327 9.10 6.57 13.06
CA PRO A 327 9.21 7.86 13.72
C PRO A 327 9.91 7.72 15.08
N VAL A 328 10.60 8.78 15.50
CA VAL A 328 11.11 8.90 16.88
C VAL A 328 10.64 10.20 17.51
N ASN A 329 9.70 10.08 18.44
CA ASN A 329 9.16 11.20 19.19
C ASN A 329 10.15 11.65 20.26
N THR A 330 10.85 12.74 19.98
CA THR A 330 11.73 13.43 20.93
C THR A 330 11.08 14.63 21.61
N TYR A 331 9.83 14.96 21.27
CA TYR A 331 9.16 16.19 21.71
C TYR A 331 8.27 15.99 22.92
N ALA A 332 7.65 14.82 23.04
CA ALA A 332 6.64 14.52 24.04
C ALA A 332 6.89 13.12 24.63
N THR A 333 8.03 12.95 25.31
CA THR A 333 8.44 11.68 25.93
C THR A 333 7.90 11.53 27.35
N THR A 334 7.53 12.65 27.98
CA THR A 334 6.84 12.70 29.27
C THR A 334 5.50 13.42 29.14
N LYS A 335 4.60 13.24 30.12
CA LYS A 335 3.32 13.98 30.17
C LYS A 335 3.55 15.50 30.21
N LEU A 336 4.49 15.97 31.02
CA LEU A 336 4.81 17.41 31.12
C LEU A 336 5.29 17.98 29.77
N GLU A 337 6.09 17.21 29.02
CA GLU A 337 6.51 17.60 27.68
C GLU A 337 5.35 17.62 26.69
N LEU A 338 4.47 16.61 26.73
CA LEU A 338 3.26 16.56 25.91
C LEU A 338 2.34 17.76 26.20
N GLU A 339 2.13 18.09 27.47
CA GLU A 339 1.36 19.26 27.90
C GLU A 339 1.94 20.57 27.37
N ARG A 340 3.25 20.77 27.52
CA ARG A 340 3.94 21.96 26.99
C ARG A 340 3.82 22.04 25.48
N TRP A 341 4.07 20.93 24.78
CA TRP A 341 3.94 20.86 23.32
C TRP A 341 2.51 21.22 22.87
N CYS A 342 1.49 20.74 23.59
CA CYS A 342 0.08 21.05 23.31
C CYS A 342 -0.23 22.53 23.55
N MET A 343 0.22 23.08 24.69
CA MET A 343 0.01 24.47 25.07
C MET A 343 0.65 25.44 24.08
N ASP A 344 1.90 25.20 23.70
CA ASP A 344 2.66 26.05 22.76
C ASP A 344 2.02 26.10 21.36
N ARG A 345 1.17 25.12 21.03
CA ARG A 345 0.48 25.00 19.74
C ARG A 345 -1.02 25.26 19.82
N GLY A 346 -1.54 25.65 20.99
CA GLY A 346 -2.93 26.07 21.17
C GLY A 346 -3.95 24.93 21.25
N TYR A 347 -3.53 23.71 21.57
CA TYR A 347 -4.45 22.58 21.80
C TYR A 347 -5.05 22.66 23.21
N ASN A 348 -5.87 23.68 23.45
CA ASN A 348 -6.36 24.05 24.78
C ASN A 348 -7.25 22.96 25.38
N VAL A 349 -8.14 22.34 24.59
CA VAL A 349 -9.06 21.31 25.10
C VAL A 349 -8.28 20.08 25.54
N VAL A 350 -7.27 19.69 24.75
CA VAL A 350 -6.38 18.57 25.08
C VAL A 350 -5.50 18.90 26.29
N THR A 351 -4.94 20.11 26.36
CA THR A 351 -4.08 20.56 27.47
C THR A 351 -4.83 20.55 28.81
N GLU A 352 -6.06 21.06 28.83
CA GLU A 352 -6.89 21.05 30.05
C GLU A 352 -7.34 19.64 30.46
N ALA A 353 -7.47 18.72 29.50
CA ALA A 353 -7.75 17.31 29.80
C ALA A 353 -6.51 16.61 30.37
N LEU A 354 -5.32 16.83 29.79
CA LEU A 354 -4.05 16.25 30.25
C LEU A 354 -3.76 16.58 31.72
N LYS A 355 -4.01 17.84 32.14
CA LYS A 355 -3.84 18.30 33.53
C LYS A 355 -4.67 17.52 34.56
N LYS A 356 -5.73 16.83 34.13
CA LYS A 356 -6.64 16.07 34.99
C LYS A 356 -6.31 14.57 35.06
N CYS A 357 -5.39 14.08 34.21
CA CYS A 357 -4.97 12.68 34.20
C CYS A 357 -3.78 12.47 35.13
N ASP A 358 -3.58 11.23 35.60
CA ASP A 358 -2.37 10.85 36.33
C ASP A 358 -1.17 10.66 35.37
N ASP A 359 0.06 10.83 35.87
CA ASP A 359 1.28 10.80 35.04
C ASP A 359 1.53 9.42 34.41
N ASP A 360 1.14 8.34 35.11
CA ASP A 360 1.36 6.95 34.68
C ASP A 360 0.27 6.41 33.74
N ASP A 361 -0.77 7.21 33.46
CA ASP A 361 -1.97 6.76 32.76
C ASP A 361 -1.96 6.97 31.24
N LEU A 362 -0.94 7.68 30.71
CA LEU A 362 -0.89 8.10 29.32
C LEU A 362 0.15 7.30 28.52
N PRO A 363 -0.15 6.89 27.27
CA PRO A 363 0.89 6.48 26.34
C PRO A 363 1.78 7.69 26.03
N LEU A 364 3.11 7.51 26.06
CA LEU A 364 4.08 8.59 25.89
C LEU A 364 5.21 8.18 24.95
N GLY A 365 5.99 9.15 24.47
CA GLY A 365 7.09 8.89 23.53
C GLY A 365 6.56 8.24 22.24
N ASN A 366 7.18 7.14 21.82
CA ASN A 366 6.77 6.42 20.60
C ASN A 366 5.47 5.62 20.76
N ASP A 367 5.02 5.37 22.00
CA ASP A 367 3.75 4.67 22.22
C ASP A 367 2.54 5.50 21.76
N LEU A 368 2.71 6.83 21.63
CA LEU A 368 1.72 7.74 21.04
C LEU A 368 1.42 7.45 19.55
N PHE A 369 2.27 6.68 18.87
CA PHE A 369 2.11 6.36 17.45
C PHE A 369 1.64 4.93 17.20
N LYS A 370 1.42 4.15 18.27
CA LYS A 370 0.82 2.81 18.14
C LYS A 370 -0.63 2.92 17.66
N ALA A 371 -1.11 1.88 16.97
CA ALA A 371 -2.43 1.87 16.34
C ALA A 371 -3.60 2.19 17.30
N ASN A 372 -3.47 1.85 18.58
CA ASN A 372 -4.50 2.12 19.60
C ASN A 372 -4.30 3.42 20.38
N ALA A 373 -3.24 4.20 20.11
CA ALA A 373 -2.89 5.37 20.90
C ALA A 373 -4.01 6.43 20.92
N LEU A 374 -4.64 6.69 19.76
CA LEU A 374 -5.76 7.63 19.68
C LEU A 374 -6.93 7.20 20.58
N SER A 375 -7.34 5.93 20.50
CA SER A 375 -8.44 5.40 21.32
C SER A 375 -8.10 5.42 22.80
N ASN A 376 -6.88 4.99 23.16
CA ASN A 376 -6.40 4.99 24.54
C ASN A 376 -6.39 6.41 25.14
N LEU A 377 -5.86 7.38 24.39
CA LEU A 377 -5.85 8.79 24.84
C LEU A 377 -7.26 9.36 24.94
N LEU A 378 -8.14 9.04 24.01
CA LEU A 378 -9.52 9.51 24.03
C LEU A 378 -10.27 9.05 25.28
N GLU A 379 -10.04 7.80 25.68
CA GLU A 379 -10.60 7.21 26.89
C GLU A 379 -10.00 7.87 28.14
N LYS A 380 -8.67 7.92 28.25
CA LYS A 380 -7.96 8.49 29.40
C LYS A 380 -8.23 9.97 29.62
N LEU A 381 -8.35 10.75 28.55
CA LEU A 381 -8.65 12.19 28.59
C LEU A 381 -10.15 12.49 28.70
N CYS A 382 -11.02 11.47 28.71
CA CYS A 382 -12.49 11.63 28.74
C CYS A 382 -13.05 12.52 27.61
N LEU A 383 -12.40 12.52 26.44
CA LEU A 383 -12.77 13.37 25.29
C LEU A 383 -13.76 12.71 24.32
N HIS A 384 -14.21 11.48 24.59
CA HIS A 384 -15.08 10.71 23.70
C HIS A 384 -16.46 11.33 23.43
N TYR A 385 -16.91 12.31 24.21
CA TYR A 385 -18.12 13.09 23.93
C TYR A 385 -17.86 14.47 23.31
N SER A 386 -16.63 14.99 23.38
CA SER A 386 -16.28 16.30 22.81
C SER A 386 -15.81 16.16 21.38
N LYS A 387 -16.62 16.62 20.41
CA LYS A 387 -16.22 16.66 18.99
C LYS A 387 -14.99 17.53 18.75
N GLU A 388 -14.88 18.63 19.50
CA GLU A 388 -13.75 19.56 19.42
C GLU A 388 -12.48 18.92 19.99
N GLY A 389 -12.55 18.35 21.19
CA GLY A 389 -11.41 17.66 21.80
C GLY A 389 -10.92 16.47 20.99
N GLN A 390 -11.84 15.70 20.38
CA GLN A 390 -11.50 14.64 19.42
C GLN A 390 -10.76 15.15 18.19
N LYS A 391 -11.19 16.29 17.66
CA LYS A 391 -10.56 16.90 16.49
C LYS A 391 -9.18 17.44 16.85
N GLU A 392 -9.05 18.18 17.95
CA GLU A 392 -7.77 18.68 18.45
C GLU A 392 -6.81 17.53 18.76
N LEU A 393 -7.28 16.44 19.37
CA LEU A 393 -6.44 15.28 19.67
C LEU A 393 -5.91 14.61 18.39
N ARG A 394 -6.78 14.40 17.39
CA ARG A 394 -6.35 13.85 16.08
C ARG A 394 -5.36 14.78 15.40
N ASP A 395 -5.61 16.08 15.42
CA ASP A 395 -4.74 17.09 14.81
C ASP A 395 -3.37 17.18 15.52
N MET A 396 -3.38 17.21 16.85
CA MET A 396 -2.18 17.18 17.70
C MET A 396 -1.33 15.95 17.41
N LEU A 397 -1.94 14.77 17.51
CA LEU A 397 -1.24 13.51 17.24
C LEU A 397 -0.71 13.55 15.81
N GLY A 398 -1.56 13.98 14.87
CA GLY A 398 -1.29 14.35 13.48
C GLY A 398 0.08 14.98 13.29
N LYS A 399 0.18 16.19 13.83
CA LYS A 399 1.33 17.06 13.74
C LYS A 399 2.54 16.54 14.51
N LEU A 400 2.34 15.99 15.71
CA LEU A 400 3.43 15.40 16.51
C LEU A 400 4.13 14.25 15.77
N TYR A 401 3.37 13.39 15.08
CA TYR A 401 3.93 12.33 14.22
C TYR A 401 4.74 12.90 13.07
N ALA A 402 4.19 13.89 12.35
CA ALA A 402 4.87 14.50 11.21
C ALA A 402 6.19 15.18 11.63
N GLU A 403 6.23 15.80 12.82
CA GLU A 403 7.43 16.41 13.39
C GLU A 403 8.48 15.38 13.86
N SER A 404 8.11 14.10 14.02
CA SER A 404 8.96 13.01 14.53
C SER A 404 9.80 12.28 13.47
N PHE A 405 9.89 12.85 12.27
CA PHE A 405 10.75 12.43 11.15
C PHE A 405 11.69 13.56 10.76
#